data_AF-A0A8C9YN86-F1
#
_entry.id   AF-A0A8C9YN86-F1
#
_cell.length_a   1.000
_cell.length_b   1.000
_cell.length_c   1.000
_cell.angle_alpha   90.00
_cell.angle_beta   90.00
_cell.angle_gamma   90.00
#
_symmetry.space_group_name_H-M   'P 1'
#
loop_
_entity.id
_entity.type
_entity.pdbx_description
1 polymer ?
#
loop_
_entity_poly.entity_id
_entity_poly.type
_entity_poly.pdbx_seq_one_letter_code
_entity_poly.pdbx_strand_id
1 'polypeptide(L)'
;MMNSYGFRHVTSSPRFAQSNGEAERHVQTVKRLLKKAKDPYLALWAYRATPLANGYSPAQLLMGRRLRTPDPQLPSLLIPSLPNEATVVRREREETKRQYSV
;
A
#
# COMPACT_ATOMS: atom_id res chain seq x y z
N MET A 1 -24.78 -11.88 -2.73
CA MET A 1 -24.07 -10.69 -2.19
C MET A 1 -23.06 -10.09 -3.17
N MET A 2 -22.06 -10.79 -3.72
CA MET A 2 -21.16 -10.14 -4.70
C MET A 2 -21.87 -9.66 -5.98
N ASN A 3 -22.77 -10.48 -6.55
CA ASN A 3 -23.48 -10.11 -7.78
C ASN A 3 -24.49 -8.97 -7.56
N SER A 4 -25.02 -8.79 -6.35
CA SER A 4 -25.95 -7.70 -6.03
C SER A 4 -25.26 -6.33 -5.95
N TYR A 5 -23.94 -6.30 -5.75
CA TYR A 5 -23.15 -5.07 -5.78
C TYR A 5 -22.40 -4.88 -7.13
N GLY A 6 -22.61 -5.76 -8.11
CA GLY A 6 -21.97 -5.67 -9.42
C GLY A 6 -20.48 -6.05 -9.45
N PHE A 7 -19.94 -6.68 -8.40
CA PHE A 7 -18.53 -7.08 -8.37
C PHE A 7 -18.31 -8.43 -9.06
N ARG A 8 -17.32 -8.49 -9.96
CA ARG A 8 -16.82 -9.75 -10.51
C ARG A 8 -15.81 -10.37 -9.53
N HIS A 9 -16.23 -11.41 -8.82
CA HIS A 9 -15.34 -12.17 -7.95
C HIS A 9 -14.46 -13.10 -8.79
N VAL A 10 -13.14 -12.96 -8.66
CA VAL A 10 -12.15 -13.83 -9.31
C VAL A 10 -11.40 -14.56 -8.21
N THR A 11 -11.48 -15.89 -8.22
CA THR A 11 -10.78 -16.76 -7.26
C THR A 11 -9.56 -17.37 -7.91
N SER A 12 -8.40 -17.32 -7.25
CA SER A 12 -7.24 -18.11 -7.63
C SER A 12 -7.28 -19.50 -7.00
N SER A 13 -6.62 -20.47 -7.64
CA SER A 13 -6.45 -21.80 -7.06
C SER A 13 -5.64 -21.69 -5.76
N PRO A 14 -5.98 -22.42 -4.69
CA PRO A 14 -5.22 -22.42 -3.43
C PRO A 14 -3.73 -22.73 -3.60
N ARG A 15 -3.31 -23.39 -4.69
CA ARG A 15 -1.91 -23.71 -4.99
C ARG A 15 -1.20 -22.68 -5.87
N PHE A 16 -1.79 -21.52 -6.14
CA PHE A 16 -1.23 -20.48 -7.00
C PHE A 16 -0.84 -19.21 -6.23
N ALA A 17 0.14 -19.38 -5.32
CA ALA A 17 0.60 -18.32 -4.41
C ALA A 17 1.13 -17.06 -5.11
N GLN A 18 1.65 -17.18 -6.34
CA GLN A 18 2.19 -16.05 -7.11
C GLN A 18 1.15 -14.95 -7.34
N SER A 19 -0.14 -15.31 -7.46
CA SER A 19 -1.22 -14.33 -7.66
C SER A 19 -1.50 -13.46 -6.43
N ASN A 20 -1.20 -13.96 -5.22
CA ASN A 20 -1.59 -13.32 -3.96
C ASN A 20 -0.39 -12.83 -3.14
N GLY A 21 0.85 -12.96 -3.65
CA GLY A 21 2.07 -12.69 -2.90
C GLY A 21 2.13 -11.29 -2.28
N GLU A 22 1.70 -10.27 -3.01
CA GLU A 22 1.63 -8.88 -2.50
C GLU A 22 0.65 -8.74 -1.33
N ALA A 23 -0.56 -9.32 -1.47
CA ALA A 23 -1.56 -9.29 -0.42
C ALA A 23 -1.09 -10.04 0.83
N GLU A 24 -0.48 -11.22 0.67
CA GLU A 24 0.07 -12.01 1.76
C GLU A 24 1.23 -11.29 2.48
N ARG A 25 2.13 -10.65 1.72
CA ARG A 25 3.22 -9.84 2.28
C ARG A 25 2.69 -8.64 3.06
N HIS A 26 1.64 -8.01 2.57
CA HIS A 26 0.96 -6.93 3.27
C HIS A 26 0.35 -7.40 4.58
N VAL A 27 -0.38 -8.53 4.57
CA VAL A 27 -0.95 -9.14 5.79
C VAL A 27 0.15 -9.45 6.81
N GLN A 28 1.29 -9.99 6.37
CA GLN A 28 2.43 -10.24 7.24
C GLN A 28 2.96 -8.94 7.87
N THR A 29 3.05 -7.86 7.10
CA THR A 29 3.53 -6.55 7.55
C THR A 29 2.59 -5.96 8.60
N VAL A 30 1.28 -5.96 8.32
CA VAL A 30 0.26 -5.47 9.25
C VAL A 30 0.23 -6.28 10.53
N LYS A 31 0.32 -7.62 10.46
CA LYS A 31 0.40 -8.48 11.66
C LYS A 31 1.61 -8.13 12.53
N ARG A 32 2.79 -7.94 11.92
CA ARG A 32 4.01 -7.54 12.65
C ARG A 32 3.88 -6.16 13.28
N LEU A 33 3.28 -5.21 12.55
CA LEU A 33 3.02 -3.86 13.03
C LEU A 33 2.10 -3.87 14.25
N LEU A 34 0.97 -4.56 14.16
CA LEU A 34 -0.02 -4.67 15.24
C LEU A 34 0.56 -5.37 16.47
N LYS A 35 1.43 -6.37 16.29
CA LYS A 35 2.11 -7.04 17.41
C LYS A 35 3.06 -6.11 18.19
N LYS A 36 3.64 -5.10 17.52
CA LYS A 36 4.58 -4.14 18.12
C LYS A 36 3.90 -2.89 18.67
N ALA A 37 2.71 -2.58 18.17
CA ALA A 37 2.03 -1.33 18.47
C ALA A 37 1.31 -1.39 19.82
N LYS A 38 1.48 -0.34 20.63
CA LYS A 38 0.64 -0.10 21.82
C LYS A 38 -0.75 0.39 21.44
N ASP A 39 -0.83 1.23 20.41
CA ASP A 39 -2.07 1.70 19.79
C ASP A 39 -2.17 1.18 18.34
N PRO A 40 -3.09 0.24 18.04
CA PRO A 40 -3.27 -0.32 16.72
C PRO A 40 -3.71 0.71 15.66
N TYR A 41 -4.52 1.69 16.05
CA TYR A 41 -5.08 2.67 15.12
C TYR A 41 -4.01 3.67 14.68
N LEU A 42 -3.23 4.17 15.65
CA LEU A 42 -2.10 5.05 15.35
C LEU A 42 -1.06 4.36 14.47
N ALA A 43 -0.77 3.07 14.74
CA ALA A 43 0.17 2.31 13.93
C ALA A 43 -0.32 2.12 12.49
N LEU A 44 -1.59 1.76 12.28
CA LEU A 44 -2.17 1.64 10.95
C LEU A 44 -2.19 2.98 10.20
N TRP A 45 -2.50 4.07 10.91
CA TRP A 45 -2.48 5.41 10.34
C TRP A 45 -1.08 5.83 9.90
N ALA A 46 -0.09 5.64 10.77
CA ALA A 46 1.32 5.90 10.44
C ALA A 46 1.75 5.08 9.23
N TYR A 47 1.49 3.78 9.22
CA TYR A 47 1.84 2.91 8.08
C TYR A 47 1.20 3.38 6.76
N ARG A 48 -0.07 3.82 6.78
CA ARG A 48 -0.75 4.34 5.59
C ARG A 48 -0.19 5.69 5.12
N ALA A 49 0.39 6.48 6.02
CA ALA A 49 0.96 7.79 5.73
C ALA A 49 2.45 7.72 5.32
N THR A 50 3.20 6.71 5.78
CA THR A 50 4.62 6.57 5.51
C THR A 50 4.88 6.08 4.07
N PRO A 51 5.77 6.74 3.31
CA PRO A 51 6.20 6.26 2.00
C PRO A 51 6.84 4.87 2.05
N LEU A 52 6.51 4.03 1.07
CA LEU A 52 7.19 2.76 0.80
C LEU A 52 8.53 3.03 0.06
N ALA A 53 9.28 1.97 -0.27
CA ALA A 53 10.55 2.08 -1.00
C ALA A 53 10.40 2.81 -2.36
N ASN A 54 9.25 2.69 -3.01
CA ASN A 54 8.92 3.41 -4.25
C ASN A 54 8.65 4.92 -4.05
N GLY A 55 8.67 5.42 -2.81
CA GLY A 55 8.46 6.81 -2.44
C GLY A 55 7.00 7.24 -2.33
N TYR A 56 6.04 6.32 -2.48
CA TYR A 56 4.61 6.59 -2.33
C TYR A 56 4.07 5.89 -1.09
N SER A 57 3.18 6.55 -0.35
CA SER A 57 2.50 5.92 0.78
C SER A 57 1.32 5.05 0.32
N PRO A 58 0.90 4.05 1.12
CA PRO A 58 -0.28 3.24 0.79
C PRO A 58 -1.54 4.08 0.55
N ALA A 59 -1.72 5.16 1.32
CA ALA A 59 -2.85 6.08 1.12
C ALA A 59 -2.77 6.85 -0.20
N GLN A 60 -1.56 7.21 -0.65
CA GLN A 60 -1.38 7.87 -1.94
C GLN A 60 -1.67 6.93 -3.11
N LEU A 61 -1.26 5.67 -3.02
CA LEU A 61 -1.54 4.68 -4.06
C LEU A 61 -3.04 4.36 -4.15
N LEU A 62 -3.74 4.31 -3.01
CA LEU A 62 -5.17 3.98 -2.97
C LEU A 62 -6.09 5.17 -3.27
N MET A 63 -5.78 6.35 -2.74
CA MET A 63 -6.67 7.53 -2.75
C MET A 63 -6.10 8.73 -3.51
N GLY A 64 -4.89 8.63 -4.06
CA GLY A 64 -4.22 9.75 -4.74
C GLY A 64 -3.81 10.91 -3.82
N ARG A 65 -3.89 10.79 -2.49
CA ARG A 65 -3.57 11.89 -1.58
C ARG A 65 -2.80 11.44 -0.35
N ARG A 66 -2.12 12.38 0.30
CA ARG A 66 -1.55 12.15 1.63
C ARG A 66 -2.64 12.27 2.69
N LEU A 67 -2.51 11.45 3.74
CA LEU A 67 -3.33 11.59 4.94
C LEU A 67 -2.82 12.79 5.74
N ARG A 68 -3.75 13.52 6.36
CA ARG A 68 -3.40 14.53 7.35
C ARG A 68 -2.80 13.82 8.57
N THR A 69 -1.54 14.14 8.89
CA THR A 69 -0.83 13.69 10.11
C THR A 69 -0.65 14.87 11.07
N PRO A 70 -0.14 14.68 12.32
CA PRO A 70 0.15 15.79 13.21
C PRO A 70 1.36 16.60 12.70
N ASP A 71 2.17 15.98 11.83
CA ASP A 71 3.31 16.61 11.21
C ASP A 71 2.86 17.72 10.26
N PRO A 72 3.58 18.85 10.20
CA PRO A 72 3.31 19.90 9.24
C PRO A 72 3.39 19.38 7.80
N GLN A 73 2.33 19.58 7.03
CA GLN A 73 2.29 19.25 5.60
C GLN A 73 1.72 20.40 4.79
N LEU A 74 2.16 20.51 3.53
CA LEU A 74 1.58 21.46 2.59
C LEU A 74 0.12 21.10 2.30
N PRO A 75 -0.84 22.03 2.38
CA PRO A 75 -2.26 21.76 2.11
C PRO A 75 -2.52 21.15 0.73
N SER A 76 -1.71 21.52 -0.26
CA SER A 76 -1.80 20.99 -1.63
C SER A 76 -1.60 19.48 -1.73
N LEU A 77 -0.87 18.86 -0.78
CA LEU A 77 -0.63 17.41 -0.75
C LEU A 77 -1.82 16.60 -0.23
N LEU A 78 -2.79 17.28 0.41
CA LEU A 78 -4.02 16.66 0.91
C LEU A 78 -5.09 16.56 -0.19
N ILE A 79 -4.89 17.25 -1.31
CA ILE A 79 -5.77 17.23 -2.48
C ILE A 79 -5.49 15.95 -3.29
N PRO A 80 -6.52 15.15 -3.66
CA PRO A 80 -6.34 13.98 -4.51
C PRO A 80 -5.70 14.31 -5.86
N SER A 81 -4.58 13.67 -6.13
CA SER A 81 -3.89 13.60 -7.41
C SER A 81 -3.29 12.21 -7.57
N LEU A 82 -3.89 11.39 -8.45
CA LEU A 82 -3.40 10.04 -8.69
C LEU A 82 -1.97 10.06 -9.23
N PRO A 83 -1.05 9.26 -8.66
CA PRO A 83 0.29 9.14 -9.20
C PRO A 83 0.25 8.47 -10.58
N ASN A 84 1.17 8.87 -11.46
CA ASN A 84 1.29 8.26 -12.79
C ASN A 84 1.72 6.80 -12.65
N GLU A 85 0.89 5.87 -13.12
CA GLU A 85 1.11 4.42 -13.02
C GLU A 85 2.47 3.99 -13.58
N ALA A 86 2.86 4.51 -14.75
CA ALA A 86 4.14 4.18 -15.37
C ALA A 86 5.32 4.56 -14.47
N THR A 87 5.20 5.64 -13.70
CA THR A 87 6.24 6.07 -12.76
C THR A 87 6.30 5.18 -11.52
N VAL A 88 5.15 4.75 -11.01
CA VAL A 88 5.06 3.83 -9.86
C VAL A 88 5.70 2.49 -10.23
N VAL A 89 5.27 1.91 -11.35
CA VAL A 89 5.79 0.63 -11.85
C VAL A 89 7.29 0.71 -12.14
N ARG A 90 7.77 1.81 -12.70
CA ARG A 90 9.20 1.99 -12.96
C ARG A 90 10.01 1.97 -11.66
N ARG A 91 9.56 2.70 -10.63
CA ARG A 91 10.24 2.73 -9.32
C ARG A 91 10.20 1.38 -8.62
N GLU A 92 9.07 0.68 -8.64
CA GLU A 92 8.97 -0.67 -8.06
C GLU A 92 9.94 -1.65 -8.72
N ARG A 93 10.08 -1.60 -10.05
CA ARG A 93 11.06 -2.41 -10.79
C ARG A 93 12.50 -2.04 -10.44
N GLU A 94 12.80 -0.76 -10.28
CA GLU A 94 14.13 -0.29 -9.86
C GLU A 94 14.48 -0.80 -8.45
N GLU A 95 13.56 -0.69 -7.49
CA GLU A 95 13.77 -1.22 -6.13
C GLU A 95 13.91 -2.75 -6.13
N THR A 96 13.09 -3.45 -6.92
CA THR A 96 13.19 -4.90 -7.09
C THR A 96 14.58 -5.28 -7.62
N LYS A 97 15.07 -4.61 -8.66
CA LYS A 97 16.41 -4.84 -9.22
C LYS A 97 17.51 -4.61 -8.18
N ARG A 98 17.43 -3.51 -7.43
CA ARG A 98 18.40 -3.20 -6.35
C ARG A 98 18.47 -4.29 -5.30
N GLN A 99 17.32 -4.85 -4.94
CA GLN A 99 17.25 -5.90 -3.93
C GLN A 99 17.85 -7.23 -4.40
N TYR A 100 17.83 -7.54 -5.70
CA TYR A 100 18.43 -8.76 -6.28
C TYR A 100 19.86 -8.58 -6.79
N SER A 101 20.38 -7.35 -6.81
CA SER A 101 21.77 -7.05 -7.17
C SER A 101 22.75 -7.07 -5.99
N VAL A 102 22.30 -7.54 -4.82
CA VAL A 102 23.08 -7.75 -3.58
C VAL A 102 23.16 -9.24 -3.30
#